data_AF-A0AAT9PF92-F1
#
_entry.id   AF-A0AAT9PF92-F1
#
_cell.length_a   1.000
_cell.length_b   1.000
_cell.length_c   1.000
_cell.angle_alpha   90.00
_cell.angle_beta   90.00
_cell.angle_gamma   90.00
#
_symmetry.space_group_name_H-M   'P 1'
#
loop_
_entity.id
_entity.type
_entity.pdbx_description
1 polymer ?
#
loop_
_entity_poly.entity_id
_entity_poly.type
_entity_poly.pdbx_seq_one_letter_code
_entity_poly.pdbx_strand_id
1 'polypeptide(L)'
;MFQTSLNKIAIGSLLSITLVAQAMTVQAATQGVNPSQNSHPPKPKVNIVSKTAPIFYGSQGAYPFSKAVRAGDTLYLSGELGMKDNKLVSGGIKAQTAQALDNINQTLLSYGYQSSDLVKCMVMLTDIKDFDAFNDVYQSKLSKPYPVRSAFAVKDLALGAKVEIECMAVK
;
A
#
# COMPACT_ATOMS: atom_id res chain seq x y z
N MET A 1 53.39 25.53 1.39
CA MET A 1 54.11 24.39 2.00
C MET A 1 53.12 23.63 2.88
N PHE A 2 52.33 22.73 2.29
CA PHE A 2 51.57 21.69 3.01
C PHE A 2 51.36 20.53 2.04
N GLN A 3 51.76 19.35 2.50
CA GLN A 3 52.10 18.15 1.73
C GLN A 3 50.89 17.20 1.71
N THR A 4 50.49 16.74 0.52
CA THR A 4 49.46 15.73 0.30
C THR A 4 50.06 14.32 0.44
N SER A 5 49.48 13.48 1.30
CA SER A 5 49.83 12.04 1.39
C SER A 5 48.79 11.18 0.65
N LEU A 6 49.21 10.63 -0.49
CA LEU A 6 48.54 9.53 -1.19
C LEU A 6 49.16 8.21 -0.72
N ASN A 7 48.35 7.29 -0.18
CA ASN A 7 48.76 5.91 0.07
C ASN A 7 48.27 5.01 -1.09
N LYS A 8 49.22 4.39 -1.78
CA LYS A 8 49.06 3.30 -2.77
C LYS A 8 49.58 2.01 -2.15
N ILE A 9 48.83 0.91 -2.21
CA ILE A 9 49.32 -0.49 -2.15
C ILE A 9 48.32 -1.37 -2.96
N ALA A 10 48.66 -1.77 -4.20
CA ALA A 10 49.11 -3.09 -4.70
C ALA A 10 47.96 -4.13 -4.86
N ILE A 11 47.50 -4.49 -6.09
CA ILE A 11 48.04 -5.39 -7.14
C ILE A 11 48.09 -6.87 -6.74
N GLY A 12 47.34 -7.70 -7.49
CA GLY A 12 47.41 -9.17 -7.57
C GLY A 12 46.01 -9.76 -7.74
N SER A 13 45.64 -10.58 -8.72
CA SER A 13 46.37 -11.33 -9.75
C SER A 13 45.40 -11.65 -10.91
N LEU A 14 45.91 -11.66 -12.14
CA LEU A 14 45.22 -12.20 -13.31
C LEU A 14 45.37 -13.73 -13.33
N LEU A 15 44.28 -14.47 -13.51
CA LEU A 15 44.33 -15.82 -14.04
C LEU A 15 43.49 -15.92 -15.30
N SER A 16 44.19 -15.97 -16.42
CA SER A 16 43.72 -16.41 -17.72
C SER A 16 43.47 -17.92 -17.66
N ILE A 17 42.29 -18.39 -18.08
CA ILE A 17 42.06 -19.82 -18.33
C ILE A 17 41.57 -20.01 -19.77
N THR A 18 42.45 -20.65 -20.51
CA THR A 18 42.41 -21.06 -21.90
C THR A 18 41.32 -22.09 -22.18
N LEU A 19 40.63 -21.91 -23.30
CA LEU A 19 39.67 -22.85 -23.89
C LEU A 19 40.40 -24.09 -24.44
N VAL A 20 40.03 -25.29 -23.98
CA VAL A 20 40.40 -26.56 -24.64
C VAL A 20 39.13 -27.39 -24.81
N ALA A 21 38.72 -27.55 -26.07
CA ALA A 21 37.66 -28.46 -26.47
C ALA A 21 38.22 -29.90 -26.54
N GLN A 22 37.57 -30.83 -25.85
CA GLN A 22 37.76 -32.26 -26.08
C GLN A 22 36.43 -32.88 -26.47
N ALA A 23 36.39 -33.39 -27.70
CA ALA A 23 35.30 -34.22 -28.21
C ALA A 23 35.39 -35.60 -27.55
N MET A 24 34.28 -36.05 -26.94
CA MET A 24 34.10 -37.43 -26.52
C MET A 24 32.98 -38.07 -27.35
N THR A 25 33.34 -39.20 -27.95
CA THR A 25 32.57 -40.11 -28.78
C THR A 25 31.29 -40.60 -28.11
N VAL A 26 30.19 -40.62 -28.88
CA VAL A 26 28.89 -41.16 -28.48
C VAL A 26 28.90 -42.68 -28.67
N GLN A 27 28.76 -43.44 -27.59
CA GLN A 27 28.44 -44.86 -27.62
C GLN A 27 26.94 -45.01 -27.35
N ALA A 28 26.17 -45.41 -28.37
CA ALA A 28 24.74 -45.69 -28.22
C ALA A 28 24.54 -47.01 -27.48
N ALA A 29 24.01 -46.96 -26.25
CA ALA A 29 23.49 -48.11 -25.54
C ALA A 29 21.96 -48.04 -25.53
N THR A 30 21.33 -48.90 -26.32
CA THR A 30 19.89 -49.15 -26.31
C THR A 30 19.51 -49.88 -25.03
N GLN A 31 18.78 -49.22 -24.12
CA GLN A 31 18.12 -49.84 -22.97
C GLN A 31 16.64 -49.41 -22.99
N GLY A 32 15.77 -50.40 -22.80
CA GLY A 32 14.38 -50.41 -23.27
C GLY A 32 13.44 -49.34 -22.71
N VAL A 33 12.47 -48.96 -23.55
CA VAL A 33 11.32 -48.15 -23.17
C VAL A 33 10.42 -48.98 -22.24
N ASN A 34 10.36 -48.61 -20.96
CA ASN A 34 9.37 -49.11 -20.01
C ASN A 34 8.11 -48.22 -20.08
N PRO A 35 6.93 -48.71 -20.53
CA PRO A 35 5.73 -47.90 -20.68
C PRO A 35 4.97 -47.84 -19.35
N SER A 36 5.54 -47.18 -18.33
CA SER A 36 4.86 -46.96 -17.05
C SER A 36 5.61 -45.96 -16.19
N GLN A 37 5.52 -44.66 -16.50
CA GLN A 37 5.59 -43.54 -15.54
C GLN A 37 5.38 -42.21 -16.30
N ASN A 38 4.18 -41.96 -16.85
CA ASN A 38 3.75 -40.58 -17.08
C ASN A 38 3.37 -40.01 -15.71
N SER A 39 4.37 -39.67 -14.89
CA SER A 39 4.12 -38.90 -13.66
C SER A 39 3.97 -37.43 -14.07
N HIS A 40 2.74 -37.06 -14.37
CA HIS A 40 2.37 -35.65 -14.35
C HIS A 40 2.73 -35.13 -12.94
N PRO A 41 3.51 -34.05 -12.80
CA PRO A 41 3.78 -33.48 -11.48
C PRO A 41 2.44 -33.21 -10.80
N PRO A 42 2.27 -33.57 -9.51
CA PRO A 42 1.02 -33.30 -8.81
C PRO A 42 0.75 -31.81 -8.92
N LYS A 43 -0.41 -31.44 -9.49
CA LYS A 43 -0.86 -30.05 -9.51
C LYS A 43 -0.68 -29.50 -8.11
N PRO A 44 -0.03 -28.33 -7.92
CA PRO A 44 0.10 -27.74 -6.61
C PRO A 44 -1.28 -27.72 -5.97
N LYS A 45 -1.40 -28.29 -4.77
CA LYS A 45 -2.63 -28.22 -3.99
C LYS A 45 -2.88 -26.73 -3.76
N VAL A 46 -3.69 -26.12 -4.61
CA VAL A 46 -4.19 -24.78 -4.39
C VAL A 46 -5.04 -24.91 -3.14
N ASN A 47 -4.50 -24.48 -2.00
CA ASN A 47 -5.32 -24.20 -0.84
C ASN A 47 -6.33 -23.16 -1.31
N ILE A 48 -7.56 -23.61 -1.57
CA ILE A 48 -8.66 -22.70 -1.83
C ILE A 48 -8.91 -22.03 -0.49
N VAL A 49 -8.23 -20.90 -0.28
CA VAL A 49 -8.56 -19.97 0.80
C VAL A 49 -10.03 -19.65 0.58
N SER A 50 -10.88 -20.09 1.52
CA SER A 50 -12.31 -19.82 1.48
C SER A 50 -12.48 -18.32 1.32
N LYS A 51 -12.89 -17.88 0.13
CA LYS A 51 -13.05 -16.46 -0.19
C LYS A 51 -14.19 -15.94 0.67
N THR A 52 -13.87 -15.31 1.80
CA THR A 52 -14.88 -14.64 2.62
C THR A 52 -15.51 -13.54 1.76
N ALA A 53 -16.84 -13.56 1.65
CA ALA A 53 -17.57 -12.53 0.93
C ALA A 53 -17.35 -11.16 1.57
N PRO A 54 -17.28 -10.06 0.78
CA PRO A 54 -17.18 -8.73 1.34
C PRO A 54 -18.43 -8.36 2.16
N ILE A 55 -18.22 -7.61 3.24
CA ILE A 55 -19.28 -7.07 4.09
C ILE A 55 -19.35 -5.57 3.85
N PHE A 56 -20.53 -5.08 3.46
CA PHE A 56 -20.78 -3.67 3.15
C PHE A 56 -21.44 -2.98 4.33
N TYR A 57 -20.92 -1.83 4.74
CA TYR A 57 -21.43 -1.05 5.86
C TYR A 57 -21.94 0.31 5.39
N GLY A 58 -23.06 0.78 5.96
CA GLY A 58 -23.62 2.10 5.64
C GLY A 58 -24.03 2.26 4.18
N SER A 59 -24.54 1.20 3.53
CA SER A 59 -24.91 1.17 2.11
C SER A 59 -26.33 1.65 1.81
N GLN A 60 -27.06 2.13 2.82
CA GLN A 60 -28.49 2.50 2.72
C GLN A 60 -28.70 4.02 2.52
N GLY A 61 -27.63 4.75 2.19
CA GLY A 61 -27.67 6.19 1.97
C GLY A 61 -28.29 6.58 0.63
N ALA A 62 -28.48 7.89 0.42
CA ALA A 62 -29.04 8.44 -0.83
C ALA A 62 -28.10 8.36 -2.05
N TYR A 63 -26.83 8.02 -1.84
CA TYR A 63 -25.80 7.98 -2.87
C TYR A 63 -25.27 6.55 -3.07
N PRO A 64 -24.77 6.20 -4.27
CA PRO A 64 -24.42 4.83 -4.64
C PRO A 64 -23.03 4.40 -4.12
N PHE A 65 -22.79 4.53 -2.81
CA PHE A 65 -21.58 4.05 -2.15
C PHE A 65 -21.86 3.54 -0.73
N SER A 66 -20.94 2.74 -0.19
CA SER A 66 -20.98 2.26 1.19
C SER A 66 -20.03 3.08 2.06
N LYS A 67 -20.39 3.35 3.32
CA LYS A 67 -19.48 4.01 4.27
C LYS A 67 -18.14 3.29 4.39
N ALA A 68 -18.19 1.96 4.47
CA ALA A 68 -17.00 1.11 4.45
C ALA A 68 -17.31 -0.28 3.89
N VAL A 69 -16.30 -0.99 3.43
CA VAL A 69 -16.40 -2.39 3.00
C VAL A 69 -15.27 -3.18 3.64
N ARG A 70 -15.58 -4.31 4.27
CA ARG A 70 -14.58 -5.26 4.78
C ARG A 70 -14.45 -6.44 3.84
N ALA A 71 -13.24 -6.72 3.38
CA ALA A 71 -12.90 -7.91 2.59
C ALA A 71 -11.77 -8.66 3.29
N GLY A 72 -12.08 -9.80 3.93
CA GLY A 72 -11.17 -10.45 4.86
C GLY A 72 -10.88 -9.56 6.08
N ASP A 73 -9.60 -9.31 6.32
CA ASP A 73 -9.09 -8.46 7.40
C ASP A 73 -8.83 -7.02 6.97
N THR A 74 -9.04 -6.70 5.69
CA THR A 74 -8.91 -5.34 5.16
C THR A 74 -10.23 -4.60 5.25
N LEU A 75 -10.21 -3.39 5.82
CA LEU A 75 -11.30 -2.43 5.79
C LEU A 75 -10.97 -1.30 4.83
N TYR A 76 -11.83 -1.11 3.84
CA TYR A 76 -11.82 0.01 2.91
C TYR A 76 -12.84 1.04 3.39
N LEU A 77 -12.42 2.29 3.57
CA LEU A 77 -13.32 3.40 3.92
C LEU A 77 -13.61 4.22 2.66
N SER A 78 -14.81 4.78 2.56
CA SER A 78 -15.06 5.86 1.61
C SER A 78 -14.24 7.12 1.96
N GLY A 79 -14.13 8.05 1.01
CA GLY A 79 -13.53 9.35 1.25
C GLY A 79 -14.28 10.14 2.32
N GLU A 80 -13.55 10.60 3.34
CA GLU A 80 -14.10 11.40 4.43
C GLU A 80 -13.78 12.87 4.21
N LEU A 81 -14.85 13.68 4.19
CA LEU A 81 -14.77 15.14 4.28
C LEU A 81 -14.76 15.59 5.74
N GLY A 82 -14.36 16.84 5.97
CA GLY A 82 -14.46 17.53 7.26
C GLY A 82 -15.89 17.90 7.65
N MET A 83 -16.80 16.92 7.64
CA MET A 83 -18.22 17.09 7.90
C MET A 83 -18.58 16.81 9.35
N LYS A 84 -19.45 17.64 9.93
CA LYS A 84 -20.11 17.41 11.22
C LYS A 84 -21.55 17.89 11.12
N ASP A 85 -22.49 17.12 11.64
CA ASP A 85 -23.93 17.44 11.62
C ASP A 85 -24.44 17.80 10.21
N ASN A 86 -24.00 17.02 9.21
CA ASN A 86 -24.33 17.19 7.79
C ASN A 86 -23.86 18.52 7.15
N LYS A 87 -22.86 19.19 7.72
CA LYS A 87 -22.25 20.41 7.15
C LYS A 87 -20.73 20.38 7.27
N LEU A 88 -20.05 21.06 6.36
CA LEU A 88 -18.60 21.26 6.47
C LEU A 88 -18.30 22.13 7.70
N VAL A 89 -17.31 21.73 8.48
CA VAL A 89 -16.85 22.57 9.60
C VAL A 89 -16.22 23.86 9.07
N SER A 90 -16.45 24.96 9.79
CA SER A 90 -15.78 26.24 9.55
C SER A 90 -14.33 26.19 10.05
N GLY A 91 -13.49 27.13 9.59
CA GLY A 91 -12.08 27.21 9.98
C GLY A 91 -11.07 26.68 8.94
N GLY A 92 -11.53 26.43 7.72
CA GLY A 92 -10.66 26.14 6.57
C GLY A 92 -9.96 24.79 6.66
N ILE A 93 -8.76 24.69 6.06
CA ILE A 93 -8.06 23.40 5.89
C ILE A 93 -7.81 22.69 7.22
N LYS A 94 -7.34 23.39 8.25
CA LYS A 94 -6.96 22.77 9.52
C LYS A 94 -8.17 22.12 10.21
N ALA A 95 -9.28 22.86 10.30
CA ALA A 95 -10.50 22.36 10.91
C ALA A 95 -11.11 21.20 10.12
N GLN A 96 -11.17 21.32 8.79
CA GLN A 96 -11.71 20.26 7.94
C GLN A 96 -10.84 19.00 7.96
N THR A 97 -9.52 19.13 7.99
CA THR A 97 -8.59 18.00 8.14
C THR A 97 -8.80 17.29 9.47
N ALA A 98 -8.90 18.04 10.57
CA ALA A 98 -9.12 17.47 11.90
C ALA A 98 -10.42 16.68 11.96
N GLN A 99 -11.51 17.26 11.42
CA GLN A 99 -12.81 16.61 11.39
C GLN A 99 -12.83 15.38 10.47
N ALA A 100 -12.19 15.43 9.31
CA ALA A 100 -12.10 14.28 8.40
C ALA A 100 -11.37 13.10 9.07
N LEU A 101 -10.26 13.36 9.76
CA LEU A 101 -9.53 12.34 10.51
C LEU A 101 -10.32 11.80 11.72
N ASP A 102 -11.12 12.64 12.38
CA ASP A 102 -12.03 12.19 13.45
C ASP A 102 -13.15 11.29 12.88
N ASN A 103 -13.69 11.62 11.72
CA ASN A 103 -14.70 10.80 11.02
C ASN A 103 -14.13 9.44 10.58
N ILE A 104 -12.89 9.43 10.08
CA ILE A 104 -12.14 8.19 9.77
C ILE A 104 -12.01 7.35 11.04
N ASN A 105 -11.54 7.94 12.14
CA ASN A 105 -11.33 7.22 13.40
C ASN A 105 -12.65 6.65 13.96
N GLN A 106 -13.75 7.41 13.90
CA GLN A 106 -15.07 6.91 14.30
C GLN A 106 -15.52 5.71 13.45
N THR A 107 -15.25 5.75 12.14
CA THR A 107 -15.57 4.65 11.21
C THR A 107 -14.74 3.41 11.52
N LEU A 108 -13.43 3.56 11.76
CA LEU A 108 -12.55 2.46 12.18
C LEU A 108 -13.07 1.80 13.46
N LEU A 109 -13.32 2.59 14.50
CA LEU A 109 -13.77 2.09 15.79
C LEU A 109 -15.12 1.37 15.70
N SER A 110 -16.04 1.86 14.85
CA SER A 110 -17.36 1.24 14.64
C SER A 110 -17.28 -0.18 14.08
N TYR A 111 -16.19 -0.53 13.41
CA TYR A 111 -15.95 -1.86 12.83
C TYR A 111 -14.80 -2.61 13.52
N GLY A 112 -14.41 -2.13 14.70
CA GLY A 112 -13.42 -2.75 15.58
C GLY A 112 -11.98 -2.60 15.10
N TYR A 113 -11.68 -1.59 14.30
CA TYR A 113 -10.32 -1.19 13.91
C TYR A 113 -9.90 0.04 14.72
N GLN A 114 -8.62 0.38 14.68
CA GLN A 114 -8.04 1.58 15.29
C GLN A 114 -7.10 2.29 14.32
N SER A 115 -6.72 3.53 14.65
CA SER A 115 -5.86 4.35 13.77
C SER A 115 -4.49 3.72 13.48
N SER A 116 -3.97 2.84 14.35
CA SER A 116 -2.73 2.10 14.09
C SER A 116 -2.87 1.00 13.04
N ASP A 117 -4.11 0.60 12.71
CA ASP A 117 -4.38 -0.42 11.69
C ASP A 117 -4.37 0.19 10.29
N LEU A 118 -4.31 1.52 10.18
CA LEU A 118 -4.22 2.23 8.90
C LEU A 118 -2.92 1.86 8.20
N VAL A 119 -3.04 1.37 6.96
CA VAL A 119 -1.89 1.02 6.12
C VAL A 119 -1.69 1.98 4.95
N LYS A 120 -2.77 2.58 4.44
CA LYS A 120 -2.75 3.52 3.31
C LYS A 120 -3.74 4.65 3.55
N CYS A 121 -3.32 5.88 3.23
CA CYS A 121 -4.24 7.00 3.04
C CYS A 121 -3.98 7.73 1.71
N MET A 122 -5.04 8.21 1.09
CA MET A 122 -5.04 9.10 -0.07
C MET A 122 -5.65 10.44 0.33
N VAL A 123 -4.96 11.53 0.02
CA VAL A 123 -5.33 12.88 0.42
C VAL A 123 -5.52 13.73 -0.82
N MET A 124 -6.72 14.27 -0.99
CA MET A 124 -7.04 15.20 -2.06
C MET A 124 -7.24 16.59 -1.45
N LEU A 125 -6.48 17.59 -1.93
CA LEU A 125 -6.57 18.98 -1.50
C LEU A 125 -7.09 19.85 -2.65
N THR A 126 -7.94 20.84 -2.40
CA THR A 126 -8.33 21.80 -3.47
C THR A 126 -7.30 22.90 -3.72
N ASP A 127 -6.40 23.14 -2.78
CA ASP A 127 -5.25 24.03 -2.96
C ASP A 127 -3.99 23.34 -2.40
N ILE A 128 -2.96 23.17 -3.22
CA ILE A 128 -1.71 22.56 -2.76
C ILE A 128 -0.96 23.42 -1.74
N LYS A 129 -1.25 24.73 -1.69
CA LYS A 129 -0.67 25.64 -0.68
C LYS A 129 -1.11 25.29 0.75
N ASP A 130 -2.21 24.54 0.88
CA ASP A 130 -2.74 24.07 2.17
C ASP A 130 -1.97 22.82 2.69
N PHE A 131 -0.97 22.30 1.96
CA PHE A 131 -0.26 21.05 2.28
C PHE A 131 0.43 21.05 3.65
N ASP A 132 1.15 22.12 4.02
CA ASP A 132 1.84 22.21 5.31
C ASP A 132 0.85 22.28 6.47
N ALA A 133 -0.21 23.10 6.32
CA ALA A 133 -1.28 23.21 7.30
C ALA A 133 -2.03 21.89 7.50
N PHE A 134 -2.24 21.13 6.44
CA PHE A 134 -2.76 19.77 6.49
C PHE A 134 -1.81 18.84 7.26
N ASN A 135 -0.50 18.88 6.97
CA ASN A 135 0.49 18.02 7.61
C ASN A 135 0.62 18.27 9.12
N ASP A 136 0.52 19.52 9.58
CA ASP A 136 0.49 19.84 11.01
C ASP A 136 -0.62 19.07 11.73
N VAL A 137 -1.84 19.11 11.16
CA VAL A 137 -3.01 18.46 11.75
C VAL A 137 -2.90 16.94 11.64
N TYR A 138 -2.47 16.42 10.48
CA TYR A 138 -2.25 15.00 10.26
C TYR A 138 -1.30 14.39 11.31
N GLN A 139 -0.19 15.08 11.61
CA GLN A 139 0.78 14.65 12.61
C GLN A 139 0.26 14.73 14.05
N SER A 140 -0.71 15.61 14.33
CA SER A 140 -1.35 15.70 15.65
C SER A 140 -2.43 14.64 15.90
N LYS A 141 -2.99 14.05 14.84
CA LYS A 141 -4.09 13.07 14.91
C LYS A 141 -3.64 11.63 14.74
N LEU A 142 -2.50 11.40 14.07
CA LEU A 142 -1.93 10.08 13.85
C LEU A 142 -0.53 9.97 14.45
N SER A 143 -0.10 8.75 14.76
CA SER A 143 1.21 8.45 15.35
C SER A 143 2.07 7.61 14.41
N LYS A 144 3.39 7.64 14.62
CA LYS A 144 4.34 6.79 13.88
C LYS A 144 4.22 5.32 14.33
N PRO A 145 4.48 4.33 13.45
CA PRO A 145 4.73 4.50 12.01
C PRO A 145 3.45 4.96 11.27
N TYR A 146 3.59 5.93 10.37
CA TYR A 146 2.46 6.45 9.59
C TYR A 146 2.09 5.47 8.45
N PRO A 147 0.82 5.40 8.03
CA PRO A 147 0.43 4.69 6.81
C PRO A 147 1.18 5.27 5.60
N VAL A 148 1.38 4.45 4.56
CA VAL A 148 1.84 4.99 3.27
C VAL A 148 0.81 6.01 2.77
N ARG A 149 1.29 7.09 2.13
CA ARG A 149 0.42 8.22 1.78
C ARG A 149 0.65 8.71 0.36
N SER A 150 -0.45 8.97 -0.34
CA SER A 150 -0.47 9.77 -1.57
C SER A 150 -1.19 11.07 -1.27
N ALA A 151 -0.65 12.21 -1.71
CA ALA A 151 -1.27 13.51 -1.53
C ALA A 151 -1.11 14.35 -2.79
N PHE A 152 -2.19 14.93 -3.29
CA PHE A 152 -2.18 15.73 -4.52
C PHE A 152 -3.31 16.76 -4.51
N ALA A 153 -3.20 17.75 -5.39
CA ALA A 153 -4.24 18.74 -5.59
C ALA A 153 -5.27 18.27 -6.62
N VAL A 154 -6.54 18.61 -6.39
CA VAL A 154 -7.67 18.39 -7.28
C VAL A 154 -8.37 19.71 -7.56
N LYS A 155 -9.18 19.76 -8.62
CA LYS A 155 -9.91 20.98 -8.99
C LYS A 155 -10.95 21.37 -7.93
N ASP A 156 -11.82 20.42 -7.58
CA ASP A 156 -12.94 20.63 -6.66
C ASP A 156 -13.22 19.34 -5.87
N LEU A 157 -13.86 19.48 -4.71
CA LEU A 157 -14.36 18.38 -3.87
C LEU A 157 -15.85 18.59 -3.57
N ALA A 158 -16.54 17.52 -3.19
CA ALA A 158 -17.95 17.59 -2.85
C ALA A 158 -18.21 18.65 -1.76
N LEU A 159 -19.34 19.36 -1.88
CA LEU A 159 -19.77 20.44 -0.98
C LEU A 159 -18.80 21.64 -0.88
N GLY A 160 -17.79 21.73 -1.76
CA GLY A 160 -16.78 22.80 -1.70
C GLY A 160 -15.76 22.57 -0.58
N ALA A 161 -15.54 21.31 -0.18
CA ALA A 161 -14.54 20.97 0.82
C ALA A 161 -13.12 21.35 0.37
N LYS A 162 -12.23 21.56 1.35
CA LYS A 162 -10.80 21.81 1.12
C LYS A 162 -9.97 20.54 1.10
N VAL A 163 -10.45 19.50 1.77
CA VAL A 163 -9.77 18.22 1.89
C VAL A 163 -10.77 17.07 1.92
N GLU A 164 -10.39 15.99 1.26
CA GLU A 164 -11.01 14.67 1.36
C GLU A 164 -9.90 13.64 1.62
N ILE A 165 -10.17 12.70 2.54
CA ILE A 165 -9.20 11.68 2.95
C ILE A 165 -9.85 10.31 2.84
N GLU A 166 -9.28 9.44 2.00
CA GLU A 166 -9.64 8.04 1.91
C GLU A 166 -8.56 7.20 2.59
N CYS A 167 -8.93 6.20 3.39
CA CYS A 167 -7.95 5.31 4.03
C CYS A 167 -8.36 3.84 3.96
N MET A 168 -7.35 2.97 4.11
CA MET A 168 -7.49 1.52 4.22
C MET A 168 -6.80 1.05 5.50
N ALA A 169 -7.45 0.12 6.20
CA ALA A 169 -6.93 -0.50 7.42
C ALA A 169 -6.85 -2.02 7.29
N VAL A 170 -5.95 -2.67 8.03
CA VAL A 170 -5.76 -4.13 8.04
C VAL A 170 -5.58 -4.61 9.49
N LYS A 171 -6.21 -5.74 9.84
CA LYS A 171 -6.02 -6.45 11.11
C LYS A 171 -4.99 -7.56 11.02
#